data_AF-A0A072VYJ0-F1
#
_entry.id   AF-A0A072VYJ0-F1
#
_cell.length_a   1.000
_cell.length_b   1.000
_cell.length_c   1.000
_cell.angle_alpha   90.00
_cell.angle_beta   90.00
_cell.angle_gamma   90.00
#
_symmetry.space_group_name_H-M   'P 1'
#
loop_
_entity.id
_entity.type
_entity.pdbx_description
1 polymer ?
#
loop_
_entity_poly.entity_id
_entity_poly.type
_entity_poly.pdbx_seq_one_letter_code
_entity_poly.pdbx_strand_id
1 'polypeptide(L)' 'MKNWETMSRNWGVNWQSLSYLNGQSLSFRVQLSNGKTRTAINVVPSSWRFGQSFISKVF' A
#
# COMPACT_ATOMS: atom_id res chain seq x y z
N MET A 1 11.82 -14.93 -3.24
CA MET A 1 11.51 -13.49 -3.18
C MET A 1 10.29 -13.24 -4.06
N LYS A 2 9.08 -13.40 -3.53
CA LYS A 2 7.81 -13.18 -4.23
C LYS A 2 6.85 -12.47 -3.25
N ASN A 3 6.03 -11.56 -3.76
CA ASN A 3 4.85 -10.94 -3.13
C ASN A 3 4.95 -9.47 -2.64
N TRP A 4 5.89 -8.68 -3.16
CA TRP A 4 5.75 -7.21 -3.12
C TRP A 4 5.71 -6.69 -4.56
N GLU A 5 4.67 -5.95 -4.90
CA GLU A 5 4.56 -5.23 -6.16
C GLU A 5 4.99 -3.77 -5.95
N THR A 6 5.92 -3.29 -6.75
CA THR A 6 6.32 -1.87 -6.72
C THR A 6 5.21 -1.03 -7.33
N MET A 7 4.71 -0.04 -6.58
CA MET A 7 3.72 0.91 -7.10
C MET A 7 4.40 1.99 -7.94
N SER A 8 3.71 2.45 -8.98
CA SER A 8 4.15 3.58 -9.81
C SER A 8 3.77 4.90 -9.14
N ARG A 9 4.74 5.80 -8.97
CA ARG A 9 4.46 7.17 -8.51
C ARG A 9 3.85 7.96 -9.66
N ASN A 10 2.70 8.57 -9.40
CA ASN A 10 2.05 9.47 -10.35
C ASN A 10 2.45 10.92 -10.04
N TRP A 11 1.55 11.76 -9.52
CA TRP A 11 1.83 13.13 -9.10
C TRP A 11 1.86 13.27 -7.57
N GLY A 12 2.70 14.17 -7.04
CA GLY A 12 2.77 14.43 -5.60
C GLY A 12 3.09 13.16 -4.78
N VAL A 13 2.26 12.90 -3.77
CA VAL A 13 2.33 11.71 -2.88
C VAL A 13 1.25 10.69 -3.27
N ASN A 14 0.96 10.58 -4.57
CA ASN A 14 0.05 9.59 -5.13
C ASN A 14 0.85 8.43 -5.76
N TRP A 15 0.59 7.21 -5.27
CA TRP A 15 1.11 5.97 -5.84
C TRP A 15 -0.04 5.10 -6.28
N GLN A 16 0.12 4.44 -7.43
CA GLN A 16 -0.89 3.56 -8.01
C GLN A 16 -0.31 2.20 -8.41
N SER A 17 -1.13 1.16 -8.30
CA SER A 17 -0.93 -0.13 -8.95
C SER A 17 -2.01 -0.29 -10.01
N LEU A 18 -1.67 -0.96 -11.12
CA LEU A 18 -2.62 -1.29 -12.19
C LEU A 18 -3.12 -2.75 -12.07
N SER A 19 -2.72 -3.46 -11.02
CA SER A 19 -3.15 -4.83 -10.75
C SER A 19 -4.58 -4.88 -10.23
N TYR A 20 -5.30 -5.97 -10.53
CA TYR A 20 -6.62 -6.23 -9.97
C TYR A 20 -6.49 -6.76 -8.53
N LEU A 21 -6.66 -5.87 -7.56
CA LEU A 21 -6.45 -6.16 -6.12
C LEU A 21 -7.76 -6.33 -5.33
N ASN A 22 -8.92 -6.27 -5.98
CA ASN A 22 -10.22 -6.39 -5.33
C ASN A 22 -10.34 -7.75 -4.63
N GLY A 23 -11.00 -7.78 -3.46
CA GLY A 23 -11.19 -9.02 -2.69
C GLY A 23 -9.96 -9.49 -1.92
N GLN A 24 -8.86 -8.74 -1.95
CA GLN A 24 -7.61 -9.08 -1.26
C GLN A 24 -7.31 -8.09 -0.14
N SER A 25 -6.82 -8.60 0.99
CA SER A 25 -6.26 -7.74 2.03
C SER A 25 -4.95 -7.13 1.55
N LEU A 26 -4.76 -5.83 1.75
CA LEU A 26 -3.59 -5.11 1.23
C LEU A 26 -2.63 -4.76 2.36
N SER A 27 -1.36 -5.02 2.09
CA SER A 27 -0.22 -4.60 2.89
C SER A 27 0.56 -3.54 2.13
N PHE A 28 1.18 -2.61 2.86
CA PHE A 28 1.96 -1.52 2.28
C PHE A 28 3.37 -1.51 2.84
N ARG A 29 4.35 -1.31 1.97
CA ARG A 29 5.74 -1.13 2.35
C ARG A 29 6.22 0.20 1.78
N VAL A 30 6.61 1.12 2.66
CA VAL A 30 7.01 2.49 2.29
C VAL A 30 8.45 2.71 2.67
N GLN A 31 9.26 3.14 1.71
CA GLN A 31 10.61 3.64 1.94
C GLN A 31 10.56 5.15 2.12
N LEU A 32 11.03 5.63 3.28
CA LEU A 32 11.10 7.03 3.62
C LEU A 32 12.34 7.67 2.99
N SER A 33 12.36 9.01 2.91
CA SER A 33 13.48 9.78 2.34
C SER A 33 14.82 9.53 3.04
N ASN A 34 14.80 9.14 4.31
CA ASN A 34 15.99 8.77 5.08
C ASN A 34 16.46 7.31 4.84
N GLY A 35 15.93 6.65 3.81
CA GLY A 35 16.28 5.27 3.44
C GLY A 35 15.62 4.19 4.30
N LYS A 36 15.00 4.54 5.45
CA LYS A 36 14.31 3.57 6.30
C LYS A 36 13.04 3.08 5.63
N THR A 37 12.79 1.77 5.75
CA THR A 37 11.57 1.16 5.25
C THR A 37 10.66 0.79 6.42
N ARG A 38 9.38 1.10 6.31
CA ARG A 38 8.35 0.64 7.24
C ARG A 38 7.30 -0.19 6.51
N THR A 39 6.78 -1.20 7.19
CA THR A 39 5.85 -2.17 6.61
C THR A 39 4.59 -2.22 7.45
N ALA A 40 3.46 -2.01 6.81
CA ALA A 40 2.12 -2.07 7.38
C ALA A 40 1.39 -3.27 6.79
N ILE A 41 1.22 -4.33 7.59
CA ILE A 41 0.63 -5.59 7.14
C ILE A 41 -0.88 -5.55 7.28
N ASN A 42 -1.60 -5.97 6.24
CA ASN A 42 -3.06 -6.12 6.19
C ASN A 42 -3.85 -4.90 6.71
N VAL A 43 -3.38 -3.70 6.38
CA VAL A 43 -4.02 -2.43 6.79
C VAL A 43 -5.40 -2.28 6.15
N VAL A 44 -5.55 -2.82 4.95
CA VAL A 44 -6.80 -2.78 4.19
C VAL A 44 -7.38 -4.20 4.21
N PRO A 45 -8.60 -4.41 4.75
CA PRO A 45 -9.25 -5.72 4.76
C PRO A 45 -9.76 -6.09 3.37
N SER A 46 -9.86 -7.38 3.04
CA SER A 46 -10.33 -7.89 1.72
C SER A 46 -11.68 -7.36 1.24
N SER A 47 -12.54 -6.87 2.14
CA SER A 47 -13.86 -6.30 1.84
C SER A 47 -13.84 -4.81 1.47
N TRP A 48 -12.67 -4.22 1.22
CA TRP A 48 -12.51 -2.80 0.90
C TRP A 48 -13.23 -2.40 -0.39
N ARG A 49 -13.56 -1.10 -0.48
CA ARG A 49 -14.17 -0.45 -1.64
C ARG A 49 -13.44 0.85 -1.95
N PHE A 50 -13.53 1.30 -3.20
CA PHE A 50 -13.00 2.59 -3.61
C PHE A 50 -13.59 3.75 -2.78
N GLY A 51 -12.78 4.78 -2.55
CA GLY A 51 -13.17 5.96 -1.77
C GLY A 51 -13.00 5.84 -0.25
N GLN A 52 -12.56 4.67 0.25
CA GLN A 52 -12.30 4.48 1.68
C GLN A 52 -10.88 4.88 2.07
N SER A 53 -10.70 5.22 3.35
CA SER A 53 -9.40 5.53 3.96
C SER A 53 -9.12 4.55 5.09
N PHE A 54 -7.84 4.17 5.23
CA PHE A 54 -7.38 3.21 6.24
C PHE A 54 -6.14 3.78 6.94
N ILE A 55 -5.99 3.49 8.24
CA ILE A 55 -4.91 4.02 9.06
C ILE A 55 -4.11 2.86 9.64
N SER A 56 -2.78 2.99 9.64
CA SER A 56 -1.88 2.09 10.34
C SER A 56 -1.10 2.83 11.42
N LYS A 57 -0.75 2.13 12.51
CA LYS A 57 0.03 2.67 13.63
C LYS A 57 1.55 2.55 13.43
N VAL A 58 1.99 2.07 12.26
CA VAL A 58 3.41 1.79 12.00
C VAL A 58 4.16 2.97 11.38
N PHE A 59 3.47 4.05 11.00
CA PHE A 59 4.05 5.26 10.41
C PHE A 59 4.07 6.40 11.44
#